data_AF-K3WTI2-F1
#
_entry.id   AF-K3WTI2-F1
#
_cell.length_a   1.000
_cell.length_b   1.000
_cell.length_c   1.000
_cell.angle_alpha   90.00
_cell.angle_beta   90.00
_cell.angle_gamma   90.00
#
_symmetry.space_group_name_H-M   'P 1'
#
loop_
_entity.id
_entity.type
_entity.pdbx_description
1 polymer ?
#
loop_
_entity_poly.entity_id
_entity_poly.type
_entity_poly.pdbx_seq_one_letter_code
_entity_poly.pdbx_strand_id
1 'polypeptide(L)'
;MPRGSSLSDYEQGLISAMNAAGRSQREIAVAIRRSKNVVQTYLRDPGRYNTTRRSGRRSSLPATTVRRIVRAAKTGKYSSSQLVRALDLTVSARS
;
A
#
# COMPACT_ATOMS: atom_id res chain seq x y z
N MET A 1 -9.39 -4.19 1.27
CA MET A 1 -8.55 -3.59 2.34
C MET A 1 -8.43 -4.58 3.49
N PRO A 2 -7.27 -4.70 4.16
CA PRO A 2 -7.13 -5.53 5.34
C PRO A 2 -7.99 -4.94 6.46
N ARG A 3 -8.62 -5.79 7.27
CA ARG A 3 -9.52 -5.35 8.34
C ARG A 3 -8.80 -4.96 9.63
N GLY A 4 -7.55 -5.40 9.80
CA GLY A 4 -6.74 -5.14 11.00
C GLY A 4 -5.36 -4.60 10.65
N SER A 5 -4.67 -4.09 11.67
CA SER A 5 -3.26 -3.74 11.60
C SER A 5 -2.40 -4.97 11.33
N SER A 6 -1.26 -4.74 10.66
CA SER A 6 -0.21 -5.76 10.51
C SER A 6 0.37 -6.13 11.88
N LEU A 7 0.95 -7.33 11.99
CA LEU A 7 1.66 -7.75 13.19
C LEU A 7 2.87 -6.85 13.45
N SER A 8 3.02 -6.39 14.69
CA SER A 8 4.24 -5.71 15.13
C SER A 8 5.40 -6.70 15.22
N ASP A 9 6.64 -6.19 15.23
CA ASP A 9 7.83 -7.04 15.36
C ASP A 9 7.82 -7.85 16.67
N TYR A 10 7.27 -7.27 17.74
CA TYR A 10 7.05 -7.97 19.00
C TYR A 10 6.05 -9.14 18.86
N GLU A 11 4.91 -8.90 18.22
CA GLU A 11 3.91 -9.95 17.98
C GLU A 11 4.47 -11.07 17.09
N GLN A 12 5.26 -10.71 16.07
CA GLN A 12 5.96 -11.66 15.20
C GLN A 12 6.96 -12.53 15.99
N GLY A 13 7.74 -11.92 16.89
CA GLY A 13 8.64 -12.62 17.80
C GLY A 13 7.91 -13.60 18.72
N LEU A 14 6.80 -13.17 19.33
CA LEU A 14 5.96 -14.02 20.17
C LEU A 14 5.39 -15.21 19.40
N ILE A 15 4.85 -14.98 18.19
CA ILE A 15 4.33 -16.06 17.35
C ILE A 15 5.42 -17.08 17.03
N SER A 16 6.62 -16.61 16.66
CA SER A 16 7.75 -17.48 16.35
C SER A 16 8.18 -18.32 17.54
N ALA A 17 8.30 -17.70 18.73
CA ALA A 17 8.67 -18.41 19.95
C ALA A 17 7.61 -19.45 20.37
N MET A 18 6.32 -19.11 20.32
CA MET A 18 5.26 -20.04 20.68
C MET A 18 5.12 -21.20 19.69
N ASN A 19 5.33 -20.92 18.39
CA ASN A 19 5.33 -21.96 17.36
C ASN A 19 6.52 -22.92 17.53
N ALA A 20 7.71 -22.40 17.86
CA ALA A 20 8.89 -23.21 18.18
C ALA A 20 8.66 -24.07 19.45
N ALA A 21 7.89 -23.57 20.41
CA ALA A 21 7.45 -24.32 21.59
C ALA A 21 6.32 -25.33 21.31
N GLY A 22 5.94 -25.55 20.04
CA GLY A 22 4.95 -26.55 19.63
C GLY A 22 3.49 -26.18 19.89
N ARG A 23 3.18 -24.93 20.24
CA ARG A 23 1.79 -24.50 20.45
C ARG A 23 1.00 -24.47 19.15
N SER A 24 -0.28 -24.78 19.24
CA SER A 24 -1.16 -24.71 18.07
C SER A 24 -1.41 -23.27 17.64
N GLN A 25 -1.65 -23.06 16.34
CA GLN A 25 -1.95 -21.73 15.79
C GLN A 25 -3.19 -21.07 16.44
N ARG A 26 -4.15 -21.87 16.94
CA ARG A 26 -5.33 -21.35 17.64
C ARG A 26 -4.96 -20.81 19.02
N GLU A 27 -4.15 -21.54 19.78
CA GLU A 27 -3.66 -21.09 21.09
C GLU A 27 -2.82 -19.83 20.97
N ILE A 28 -1.93 -19.79 19.98
CA ILE A 28 -1.11 -18.60 19.68
C ILE A 28 -2.03 -17.39 19.40
N ALA A 29 -3.02 -17.57 18.52
CA ALA A 29 -3.95 -16.51 18.14
C ALA A 29 -4.74 -15.95 19.35
N VAL A 30 -5.20 -16.83 20.24
CA VAL A 30 -5.87 -16.44 21.49
C VAL A 30 -4.91 -15.68 22.40
N ALA A 31 -3.68 -16.17 22.58
CA ALA A 31 -2.68 -15.56 23.46
C ALA A 31 -2.30 -14.14 23.03
N ILE A 32 -2.16 -13.90 21.72
CA ILE A 32 -1.81 -12.59 21.17
C ILE A 32 -3.04 -11.73 20.79
N ARG A 33 -4.25 -12.23 21.03
CA ARG A 33 -5.53 -11.59 20.67
C ARG A 33 -5.62 -11.18 19.18
N ARG A 34 -5.13 -12.04 18.28
CA ARG A 34 -5.22 -11.87 16.82
C ARG A 34 -6.04 -13.00 16.20
N SER A 35 -6.38 -12.84 14.93
CA SER A 35 -7.07 -13.92 14.21
C SER A 35 -6.10 -15.05 13.87
N LYS A 36 -6.61 -16.29 13.90
CA LYS A 36 -5.86 -17.48 13.48
C LYS A 36 -5.27 -17.32 12.07
N ASN A 37 -6.00 -16.70 11.15
CA ASN A 37 -5.56 -16.50 9.76
C ASN A 37 -4.31 -15.61 9.68
N VAL A 38 -4.19 -14.60 10.54
CA VAL A 38 -2.98 -13.75 10.58
C VAL A 38 -1.77 -14.54 11.06
N VAL A 39 -1.94 -15.34 12.11
CA VAL A 39 -0.88 -16.25 12.62
C VAL A 39 -0.46 -17.25 11.55
N GLN A 40 -1.42 -17.91 10.90
CA GLN A 40 -1.16 -18.86 9.82
C GLN A 40 -0.42 -18.20 8.65
N THR A 41 -0.85 -17.00 8.23
CA THR A 41 -0.24 -16.26 7.11
C THR A 41 1.20 -15.89 7.43
N TYR A 42 1.47 -15.44 8.66
CA TYR A 42 2.82 -15.15 9.11
C TYR A 42 3.70 -16.40 9.13
N LEU A 43 3.25 -17.48 9.76
CA LEU A 43 4.03 -18.73 9.88
C LEU A 43 4.32 -19.40 8.54
N ARG A 44 3.52 -19.14 7.50
CA ARG A 44 3.74 -19.68 6.15
C ARG A 44 4.98 -19.11 5.49
N ASP A 45 5.22 -17.82 5.66
CA ASP A 45 6.39 -17.10 5.12
C ASP A 45 6.71 -15.89 6.00
N PRO A 46 7.42 -16.11 7.12
CA PRO A 46 7.72 -15.03 8.07
C PRO A 46 8.57 -13.93 7.42
N GLY A 47 9.52 -14.30 6.56
CA GLY A 47 10.46 -13.37 5.93
C GLY A 47 9.82 -12.45 4.89
N ARG A 48 8.68 -12.83 4.31
CA ARG A 48 7.92 -11.99 3.39
C ARG A 48 6.64 -11.41 4.00
N TYR A 49 6.45 -11.53 5.31
CA TYR A 49 5.27 -10.97 5.95
C TYR A 49 5.24 -9.44 5.77
N ASN A 50 4.15 -8.93 5.19
CA ASN A 50 3.91 -7.50 4.99
C ASN A 50 5.00 -6.75 4.19
N THR A 51 5.86 -7.44 3.42
CA THR A 51 6.89 -6.81 2.58
C THR A 51 6.34 -6.33 1.24
N THR A 52 5.27 -6.97 0.74
CA THR A 52 4.65 -6.61 -0.55
C THR A 52 3.98 -5.24 -0.47
N ARG A 53 4.59 -4.25 -1.11
CA ARG A 53 4.00 -2.92 -1.28
C ARG A 53 2.77 -3.00 -2.17
N ARG A 54 1.64 -2.50 -1.68
CA ARG A 54 0.43 -2.37 -2.51
C ARG A 54 0.60 -1.22 -3.50
N SER A 55 0.22 -1.47 -4.75
CA SER A 55 0.06 -0.40 -5.72
C SER A 55 -1.01 0.57 -5.23
N GLY A 56 -0.71 1.86 -5.27
CA GLY A 56 -1.69 2.90 -4.99
C GLY A 56 -2.75 2.99 -6.08
N ARG A 57 -3.64 3.97 -5.92
CA ARG A 57 -4.60 4.34 -6.97
C ARG A 57 -3.83 4.71 -8.24
N ARG A 58 -4.28 4.20 -9.39
CA ARG A 58 -3.70 4.57 -10.69
C ARG A 58 -3.85 6.07 -10.93
N SER A 59 -2.87 6.67 -11.59
CA SER A 59 -2.96 8.06 -12.06
C SER A 59 -4.16 8.23 -12.98
N SER A 60 -4.91 9.33 -12.84
CA SER A 60 -5.98 9.68 -13.77
C SER A 60 -5.44 10.06 -15.16
N LEU A 61 -4.16 10.42 -15.25
CA LEU A 61 -3.51 10.84 -16.48
C LEU A 61 -2.59 9.73 -16.99
N PRO A 62 -2.71 9.33 -18.28
CA PRO A 62 -1.75 8.43 -18.89
C PRO A 62 -0.40 9.14 -19.10
N ALA A 63 0.67 8.36 -19.21
CA ALA A 63 2.03 8.89 -19.35
C ALA A 63 2.21 9.81 -20.57
N THR A 64 1.47 9.57 -21.66
CA THR A 64 1.44 10.44 -22.85
C THR A 64 0.93 11.83 -22.54
N THR A 65 -0.19 11.93 -21.81
CA THR A 65 -0.77 13.20 -21.40
C THR A 65 0.13 13.94 -20.42
N VAL A 66 0.75 13.23 -19.47
CA VAL A 66 1.75 13.82 -18.57
C VAL A 66 2.90 14.47 -19.35
N ARG A 67 3.42 13.80 -20.39
CA ARG A 67 4.47 14.37 -21.26
C ARG A 67 4.00 15.62 -22.03
N ARG A 68 2.75 15.64 -22.52
CA ARG A 68 2.16 16.82 -23.18
C ARG A 68 2.08 18.01 -22.23
N ILE A 69 1.63 17.78 -21.00
CA ILE A 69 1.57 18.81 -19.94
C ILE A 69 2.96 19.39 -19.67
N VAL A 70 3.96 18.53 -19.44
CA VAL A 70 5.34 18.97 -19.16
C VAL A 70 5.91 19.80 -20.33
N ARG A 71 5.66 19.40 -21.57
CA ARG A 71 6.12 20.16 -22.75
C ARG A 71 5.47 21.53 -22.85
N ALA A 72 4.15 21.63 -22.64
CA ALA A 72 3.43 22.89 -22.69
C ALA A 72 3.85 23.82 -21.52
N ALA A 73 4.02 23.27 -20.31
CA ALA A 73 4.46 24.02 -19.13
C ALA A 73 5.86 24.63 -19.31
N LYS A 74 6.78 23.92 -19.97
CA LYS A 74 8.14 24.44 -20.27
C LYS A 74 8.16 25.73 -21.08
N THR A 75 7.09 26.04 -21.82
CA THR A 75 7.01 27.31 -22.56
C THR A 75 6.81 28.53 -21.66
N GLY A 76 6.40 28.33 -20.40
CA GLY A 76 6.12 29.40 -19.44
C GLY A 76 4.87 30.23 -19.74
N LYS A 77 4.13 29.91 -20.81
CA LYS A 77 3.01 30.72 -21.31
C LYS A 77 1.68 30.45 -20.61
N TYR A 78 1.56 29.32 -19.90
CA TYR A 78 0.30 28.83 -19.38
C TYR A 78 0.39 28.59 -17.87
N SER A 79 -0.61 29.08 -17.13
CA SER A 79 -0.89 28.65 -15.77
C SER A 79 -1.46 27.23 -15.74
N SER A 80 -1.50 26.60 -14.56
CA SER A 80 -2.04 25.24 -14.39
C SER A 80 -3.48 25.09 -14.89
N SER A 81 -4.35 26.07 -14.62
CA SER A 81 -5.74 26.06 -15.08
C SER A 81 -5.85 26.29 -16.59
N GLN A 82 -4.96 27.11 -17.16
CA GLN A 82 -4.87 27.31 -18.60
C GLN A 82 -4.39 26.02 -19.31
N LEU A 83 -3.45 25.27 -18.71
CA LEU A 83 -3.00 23.99 -19.26
C LEU A 83 -4.11 22.94 -19.29
N VAL A 84 -4.95 22.88 -18.24
CA VAL A 84 -6.11 21.98 -18.21
C VAL A 84 -7.06 22.27 -19.38
N ARG A 85 -7.38 23.55 -19.62
CA ARG A 85 -8.26 23.94 -20.74
C ARG A 85 -7.59 23.75 -22.10
N ALA A 86 -6.33 24.16 -22.24
CA ALA A 86 -5.61 24.12 -23.51
C ALA A 86 -5.33 22.69 -24.00
N LEU A 87 -5.22 21.73 -23.08
CA LEU A 87 -5.00 20.32 -23.40
C LEU A 87 -6.27 19.46 -23.30
N ASP A 88 -7.43 20.09 -23.04
CA ASP A 88 -8.73 19.45 -22.86
C ASP A 88 -8.69 18.29 -21.86
N LEU A 89 -8.18 18.57 -20.66
CA LEU A 89 -8.00 17.57 -19.61
C LEU A 89 -9.23 17.48 -18.72
N THR A 90 -9.65 16.25 -18.41
CA THR A 90 -10.77 15.95 -17.49
C THR A 90 -10.41 16.02 -16.00
N VAL A 91 -9.25 16.62 -15.67
CA VAL A 91 -8.75 16.74 -14.30
C VAL A 91 -8.76 18.20 -13.85
N SER A 92 -8.93 18.44 -12.55
CA SER A 92 -8.83 19.79 -11.99
C SER A 92 -7.38 20.21 -11.79
N ALA A 93 -7.13 21.51 -11.91
CA ALA A 93 -5.90 22.11 -11.41
C ALA A 93 -5.91 22.08 -9.88
N ARG A 94 -4.74 21.89 -9.26
CA ARG A 94 -4.58 21.97 -7.81
C ARG A 94 -4.75 23.44 -7.39
N SER A 95 -5.61 23.68 -6.40
CA SER A 95 -5.80 24.96 -5.70
C SER A 95 -4.56 25.33 -4.89
#